data_AF-A0A7X8D495-F1
#
_entry.id   AF-A0A7X8D495-F1
#
_cell.length_a   1.000
_cell.length_b   1.000
_cell.length_c   1.000
_cell.angle_alpha   90.00
_cell.angle_beta   90.00
_cell.angle_gamma   90.00
#
_symmetry.space_group_name_H-M   'P 1'
#
loop_
_entity.id
_entity.type
_entity.pdbx_description
1 polymer ?
#
loop_
_entity_poly.entity_id
_entity_poly.type
_entity_poly.pdbx_seq_one_letter_code
_entity_poly.pdbx_strand_id
1 'polypeptide(L)'
;LVHRPPVIILDEPTAGVDVDLRRGLWEFITRLNREGHTILLTTHYLEEAEALCGRIAMLKAGEIVALDTTAALLERVGGDDLEEAFVRIMHAEK
;
A
#
# COMPACT_ATOMS: atom_id res chain seq x y z
N LEU A 1 -9.30 19.18 0.82
CA LEU A 1 -8.32 19.59 -0.22
C LEU A 1 -8.93 20.70 -1.08
N VAL A 2 -8.35 21.90 -1.08
CA VAL A 2 -8.89 23.10 -1.78
C VAL A 2 -8.59 23.07 -3.30
N HIS A 3 -7.63 22.27 -3.75
CA HIS A 3 -7.05 22.34 -5.10
C HIS A 3 -7.16 21.04 -5.93
N ARG A 4 -7.92 20.02 -5.46
CA ARG A 4 -8.16 18.73 -6.15
C ARG A 4 -6.98 18.25 -7.04
N PRO A 5 -5.79 18.00 -6.47
CA PRO A 5 -4.60 17.64 -7.23
C PRO A 5 -4.77 16.27 -7.90
N PRO A 6 -4.37 16.06 -9.16
CA PRO A 6 -4.55 14.77 -9.83
C PRO A 6 -3.72 13.63 -9.21
N VAL A 7 -2.62 13.98 -8.54
CA VAL A 7 -1.71 13.04 -7.87
C VAL A 7 -1.44 13.50 -6.44
N ILE A 8 -1.50 12.57 -5.50
CA ILE A 8 -1.22 12.77 -4.08
C ILE A 8 -0.14 11.78 -3.67
N ILE A 9 0.93 12.26 -3.03
CA ILE A 9 2.02 11.44 -2.50
C ILE A 9 1.99 11.54 -0.98
N LEU A 10 1.92 10.41 -0.30
CA LEU A 10 1.83 10.28 1.15
C LEU A 10 3.01 9.46 1.64
N ASP A 11 3.83 10.03 2.52
CA ASP A 11 4.96 9.30 3.12
C ASP A 11 4.54 8.79 4.51
N GLU A 12 4.41 7.47 4.68
CA GLU A 12 4.05 6.81 5.94
C GLU A 12 2.85 7.48 6.66
N PRO A 13 1.68 7.63 6.00
CA PRO A 13 0.65 8.58 6.44
C PRO A 13 0.01 8.23 7.79
N THR A 14 0.12 6.97 8.24
CA THR A 14 -0.45 6.48 9.50
C THR A 14 0.58 6.33 10.62
N ALA A 15 1.85 6.67 10.39
CA ALA A 15 2.91 6.57 11.39
C ALA A 15 2.66 7.51 12.57
N GLY A 16 2.65 6.95 13.79
CA GLY A 16 2.43 7.70 15.03
C GLY A 16 0.97 8.13 15.28
N VAL A 17 0.03 7.64 14.48
CA VAL A 17 -1.40 7.90 14.62
C VAL A 17 -2.07 6.80 15.45
N ASP A 18 -3.01 7.18 16.33
CA ASP A 18 -3.81 6.21 17.08
C ASP A 18 -4.75 5.39 16.18
N VAL A 19 -5.33 4.31 16.72
CA VAL A 19 -6.14 3.35 15.96
C VAL A 19 -7.38 3.99 15.34
N ASP A 20 -8.03 4.92 16.04
CA ASP A 20 -9.27 5.53 15.56
C ASP A 20 -9.00 6.55 14.45
N LEU A 21 -7.98 7.39 14.62
CA LEU A 21 -7.53 8.34 13.61
C LEU A 21 -6.99 7.63 12.36
N ARG A 22 -6.33 6.47 12.51
CA ARG A 22 -5.88 5.65 11.38
C ARG A 22 -7.04 5.23 10.49
N ARG A 23 -8.13 4.75 11.09
CA ARG A 23 -9.34 4.35 10.34
C ARG A 23 -9.95 5.54 9.59
N GLY A 24 -10.05 6.70 10.25
CA GLY A 24 -10.53 7.93 9.61
C GLY A 24 -9.66 8.36 8.44
N LEU A 25 -8.33 8.21 8.55
CA LEU A 25 -7.39 8.49 7.48
C LEU A 25 -7.56 7.52 6.30
N TRP A 26 -7.75 6.23 6.56
CA TRP A 26 -8.00 5.24 5.51
C TRP A 26 -9.27 5.52 4.72
N GLU A 27 -10.36 5.84 5.42
CA GLU A 27 -11.61 6.27 4.79
C GLU A 27 -11.41 7.52 3.93
N PHE A 28 -10.61 8.47 4.43
CA PHE A 28 -10.28 9.69 3.70
C PHE A 28 -9.49 9.42 2.42
N ILE A 29 -8.43 8.61 2.48
CA ILE A 29 -7.61 8.20 1.33
C ILE A 29 -8.48 7.45 0.31
N THR A 30 -9.28 6.49 0.79
CA THR A 30 -10.19 5.71 -0.06
C THR A 30 -11.18 6.62 -0.79
N ARG A 31 -11.76 7.61 -0.11
CA ARG A 31 -12.67 8.59 -0.72
C ARG A 31 -11.95 9.39 -1.80
N LEU A 32 -10.74 9.90 -1.53
CA LEU A 32 -9.98 10.66 -2.51
C LEU A 32 -9.69 9.82 -3.76
N ASN A 33 -9.31 8.55 -3.59
CA ASN A 33 -9.08 7.67 -4.73
C ASN A 33 -10.36 7.48 -5.57
N ARG A 34 -11.51 7.29 -4.93
CA ARG A 34 -12.83 7.21 -5.59
C ARG A 34 -13.26 8.50 -6.28
N GLU A 35 -12.81 9.65 -5.78
CA GLU A 35 -13.03 10.97 -6.40
C GLU A 35 -12.13 11.22 -7.63
N GLY A 36 -11.28 10.25 -7.99
CA GLY A 36 -10.43 10.29 -9.20
C GLY A 36 -8.98 10.71 -8.93
N HIS A 37 -8.57 10.80 -7.67
CA HIS A 37 -7.18 11.10 -7.31
C HIS A 37 -6.30 9.86 -7.47
N THR A 38 -5.15 10.01 -8.13
CA THR A 38 -4.08 9.00 -8.06
C THR A 38 -3.33 9.18 -6.76
N ILE A 39 -3.17 8.10 -5.99
CA ILE A 39 -2.50 8.14 -4.69
C ILE A 39 -1.29 7.21 -4.75
N LEU A 40 -0.13 7.73 -4.38
CA LEU A 40 1.07 6.96 -4.07
C LEU A 40 1.32 7.11 -2.57
N LEU A 41 1.33 5.99 -1.85
CA LEU A 41 1.69 5.98 -0.44
C LEU A 41 2.85 5.02 -0.19
N THR A 42 3.68 5.36 0.79
CA THR A 42 4.66 4.46 1.40
C THR A 42 4.11 4.00 2.74
N THR A 43 4.33 2.73 3.07
CA THR A 43 3.97 2.19 4.36
C THR A 43 4.83 0.95 4.63
N HIS A 44 5.18 0.74 5.90
CA HIS A 44 5.70 -0.52 6.39
C HIS A 44 4.61 -1.42 7.00
N TYR A 45 3.36 -0.94 7.06
CA TYR A 45 2.21 -1.73 7.49
C TYR A 45 1.55 -2.43 6.30
N LEU A 46 1.72 -3.75 6.21
CA LEU A 46 1.17 -4.51 5.08
C LEU A 46 -0.37 -4.49 5.05
N GLU A 47 -1.03 -4.49 6.20
CA GLU A 47 -2.48 -4.32 6.31
C GLU A 47 -2.96 -3.02 5.63
N GLU A 48 -2.19 -1.93 5.75
CA GLU A 48 -2.49 -0.65 5.09
C GLU A 48 -2.34 -0.75 3.58
N ALA A 49 -1.23 -1.36 3.12
CA ALA A 49 -0.99 -1.57 1.70
C ALA A 49 -2.10 -2.44 1.09
N GLU A 50 -2.51 -3.50 1.76
CA GLU A 50 -3.56 -4.41 1.31
C GLU A 50 -4.93 -3.73 1.26
N ALA A 51 -5.28 -2.94 2.28
CA ALA A 51 -6.59 -2.28 2.36
C ALA A 51 -6.73 -1.09 1.39
N LEU A 52 -5.65 -0.34 1.15
CA LEU A 52 -5.70 0.93 0.41
C LEU A 52 -5.20 0.82 -1.03
N CYS A 53 -4.31 -0.12 -1.35
CA CYS A 53 -3.61 -0.15 -2.63
C CYS A 53 -4.21 -1.20 -3.57
N GLY A 54 -4.51 -0.80 -4.81
CA GLY A 54 -4.81 -1.76 -5.88
C GLY A 54 -3.55 -2.39 -6.50
N ARG A 55 -2.39 -1.74 -6.33
CA ARG A 55 -1.08 -2.20 -6.80
C ARG A 55 -0.04 -1.89 -5.74
N ILE A 56 0.91 -2.81 -5.55
CA ILE A 56 1.95 -2.70 -4.52
C ILE A 56 3.31 -2.92 -5.17
N ALA A 57 4.26 -2.04 -4.82
CA ALA A 57 5.67 -2.19 -5.14
C ALA A 57 6.42 -2.60 -3.87
N MET A 58 7.12 -3.72 -3.89
CA MET A 58 8.01 -4.13 -2.80
C MET A 58 9.42 -3.64 -3.10
N LEU A 59 9.99 -2.83 -2.20
CA LEU A 59 11.36 -2.33 -2.31
C LEU A 59 12.31 -3.09 -1.39
N LYS A 60 13.48 -3.49 -1.93
CA LYS A 60 14.58 -4.07 -1.18
C LYS A 60 15.89 -3.47 -1.68
N ALA A 61 16.70 -2.93 -0.75
CA ALA A 61 18.02 -2.36 -1.07
C ALA A 61 18.02 -1.34 -2.23
N GLY A 62 16.95 -0.53 -2.34
CA GLY A 62 16.81 0.48 -3.40
C GLY A 62 16.29 -0.05 -4.74
N GLU A 63 16.00 -1.34 -4.86
CA GLU A 63 15.40 -1.95 -6.05
C GLU A 63 13.95 -2.38 -5.80
N ILE A 64 13.11 -2.24 -6.83
CA ILE A 64 11.77 -2.83 -6.83
C ILE A 64 11.91 -4.32 -7.16
N VAL A 65 11.65 -5.18 -6.18
CA VAL A 65 11.75 -6.64 -6.32
C VAL A 65 10.44 -7.30 -6.76
N ALA A 66 9.31 -6.62 -6.54
CA ALA A 66 8.02 -7.00 -7.07
C ALA A 66 7.16 -5.75 -7.31
N LEU A 67 6.38 -5.75 -8.38
CA LEU A 67 5.39 -4.72 -8.67
C LEU A 67 4.23 -5.37 -9.42
N ASP A 68 3.09 -5.49 -8.76
CA ASP A 68 1.89 -6.06 -9.37
C ASP A 68 0.62 -5.54 -8.67
N THR A 69 -0.55 -6.01 -9.09
CA THR A 69 -1.80 -5.84 -8.35
C THR A 69 -1.72 -6.58 -7.02
N THR A 70 -2.40 -6.06 -6.00
CA THR A 70 -2.48 -6.71 -4.68
C THR A 70 -2.98 -8.15 -4.81
N ALA A 71 -4.01 -8.37 -5.63
CA ALA A 71 -4.54 -9.71 -5.92
C ALA A 71 -3.49 -10.64 -6.54
N ALA A 72 -2.75 -10.19 -7.56
CA ALA A 72 -1.72 -11.02 -8.19
C ALA A 72 -0.55 -11.35 -7.23
N LEU A 73 -0.19 -10.43 -6.32
CA LEU A 73 0.84 -10.70 -5.30
C LEU A 73 0.39 -11.77 -4.30
N LEU A 74 -0.88 -11.75 -3.88
CA LEU A 74 -1.48 -12.78 -3.03
C LEU A 74 -1.53 -14.14 -3.74
N GLU A 75 -2.00 -14.17 -4.99
CA GLU A 75 -2.06 -15.39 -5.81
C GLU A 75 -0.69 -16.05 -6.01
N ARG A 76 0.38 -15.25 -6.17
CA ARG A 76 1.76 -15.77 -6.35
C ARG A 76 2.24 -16.65 -5.20
N VAL A 77 1.66 -16.51 -4.01
CA VAL A 77 2.05 -17.29 -2.84
C VAL A 77 0.98 -18.28 -2.40
N GLY A 78 -0.17 -18.30 -3.07
CA GLY A 78 -1.27 -19.23 -2.80
C GLY A 78 -1.94 -18.99 -1.44
N GLY A 79 -1.91 -17.75 -0.94
CA GLY A 79 -2.44 -17.37 0.36
C GLY A 79 -3.35 -16.14 0.29
N ASP A 80 -4.06 -15.91 1.39
CA ASP A 80 -4.95 -14.75 1.60
C ASP A 80 -4.25 -13.61 2.37
N ASP A 81 -2.93 -13.70 2.58
CA ASP A 81 -2.17 -12.79 3.46
C ASP A 81 -0.97 -12.17 2.74
N LEU A 82 -0.94 -10.83 2.70
CA LEU A 82 0.13 -10.06 2.10
C LEU A 82 1.45 -10.19 2.88
N GLU A 83 1.41 -10.48 4.17
CA GLU A 83 2.61 -10.72 4.99
C GLU A 83 3.41 -11.92 4.49
N GLU A 84 2.73 -13.04 4.22
CA GLU A 84 3.37 -14.22 3.65
C GLU A 84 3.94 -13.94 2.25
N ALA A 85 3.21 -13.19 1.43
CA ALA A 85 3.66 -12.75 0.11
C ALA A 85 4.97 -11.95 0.20
N PHE A 86 5.00 -10.99 1.13
CA PHE A 86 6.16 -10.14 1.38
C PHE A 86 7.37 -10.96 1.82
N VAL A 87 7.23 -11.82 2.82
CA VAL A 87 8.35 -12.65 3.32
C VAL A 87 8.93 -13.49 2.19
N ARG A 88 8.11 -14.22 1.42
CA ARG A 88 8.59 -15.08 0.33
C ARG A 88 9.31 -14.28 -0.77
N ILE A 89 8.76 -13.13 -1.18
CA ILE A 89 9.38 -12.28 -2.21
C ILE A 89 10.69 -11.66 -1.71
N MET A 90 10.73 -11.22 -0.44
CA MET A 90 11.91 -10.59 0.14
C MET A 90 13.04 -11.60 0.41
N HIS A 91 12.72 -12.88 0.64
CA HIS A 91 13.69 -13.96 0.83
C HIS A 91 14.01 -14.76 -0.43
N ALA A 92 13.30 -14.55 -1.54
CA ALA A 92 13.71 -15.10 -2.83
C ALA A 92 15.07 -14.50 -3.22
N GLU A 93 16.13 -15.30 -3.14
CA GLU A 93 17.46 -14.93 -3.64
C GLU A 93 17.41 -14.79 -5.17
N LYS A 94 18.15 -13.80 -5.71
CA LYS A 94 18.39 -13.68 -7.15
C LYS A 94 19.31 -14.80 -7.62
#